data_AF-A0A8B7E195-F1
#
_entry.id   AF-A0A8B7E195-F1
#
_cell.length_a   1.000
_cell.length_b   1.000
_cell.length_c   1.000
_cell.angle_alpha   90.00
_cell.angle_beta   90.00
_cell.angle_gamma   90.00
#
_symmetry.space_group_name_H-M   'P 1'
#
loop_
_entity.id
_entity.type
_entity.pdbx_description
1 polymer ?
#
loop_
_entity_poly.entity_id
_entity_poly.type
_entity_poly.pdbx_seq_one_letter_code
_entity_poly.pdbx_strand_id
1 'polypeptide(L)'
;MIKSTPGKVKSFLKILRLLRAFRCLKSVNNIPKLKLIIQCIGSSIKNATGIMAAILQCYFIFAVMGVQLFQGKLNYCTDESKIKEKDCRGFFFSFDESDYNFLVKKERVWKKNNFNFNHFGFALLSLISSSSGERWSALMQSGVDSEGVDEGPLRNNKIWLSLYFIAFLITISFFLTSLFVGMIVYTFKKKSGEIEGELDRNSFDGQKKEYEEVMNLINNVLIFVFVLEAAIKIFALRCNYFKDFWNIFDSFIVFVGLLDFVMTQTETQGLFDTSIFSLFRAFRFIKLMQRVRPIRILIWTFLKSLQALPYLGGLIFILFYIYAVIGMQLFSLISVSHNDDDVPWSYINKRNNFRTFLSSLQVLFRMTSGENWPDIMLACTKNAKCDKELKAVESDMETCGSDVAYFYFISFILLCYYLMLNLILAVIMDNFSYLTDDSSKLGPHHLDEVVMVWSDFDPRATGRIKHTEVIQLLKEMMPPVGLGPYCIKVLAYKRLVQMNMILYDDGSVDFNGFFFALVRTALNIYTKNDNLKSNDDAIRKMLVAIWPKIRKRTLDLFIPRPPKNAKQMTIGKIYAAKLIIYNYRNIVQSNA
;
A
#
# COMPACT_ATOMS: atom_id res chain seq x y z
N MET A 1 45.43 -21.65 32.80
CA MET A 1 44.24 -21.11 33.49
C MET A 1 43.86 -19.78 32.85
N ILE A 2 42.61 -19.54 32.50
CA ILE A 2 42.12 -18.20 32.10
C ILE A 2 40.90 -17.88 32.97
N LYS A 3 41.05 -16.94 33.91
CA LYS A 3 39.92 -16.42 34.70
C LYS A 3 39.09 -15.49 33.82
N SER A 4 38.10 -16.04 33.10
CA SER A 4 37.11 -15.25 32.39
C SER A 4 36.24 -14.49 33.40
N THR A 5 36.27 -13.16 33.36
CA THR A 5 35.43 -12.34 34.24
C THR A 5 33.95 -12.59 33.94
N PRO A 6 33.09 -12.87 34.95
CA PRO A 6 31.74 -13.39 34.71
C PRO A 6 30.85 -12.44 33.90
N GLY A 7 31.08 -11.11 33.99
CA GLY A 7 30.41 -10.12 33.15
C GLY A 7 30.65 -10.29 31.64
N LYS A 8 31.88 -10.67 31.22
CA LYS A 8 32.18 -10.93 29.80
C LYS A 8 31.42 -12.17 29.29
N VAL A 9 31.27 -13.20 30.12
CA VAL A 9 30.50 -14.41 29.79
C VAL A 9 29.00 -14.10 29.72
N LYS A 10 28.43 -13.36 30.68
CA LYS A 10 27.04 -12.85 30.62
C LYS A 10 26.80 -12.07 29.32
N SER A 11 27.72 -11.19 28.93
CA SER A 11 27.60 -10.37 27.71
C SER A 11 27.66 -11.19 26.41
N PHE A 12 28.64 -12.11 26.28
CA PHE A 12 28.73 -13.01 25.13
C PHE A 12 27.49 -13.90 24.98
N LEU A 13 26.92 -14.37 26.10
CA LEU A 13 25.66 -15.12 26.12
C LEU A 13 24.44 -14.26 25.71
N LYS A 14 24.43 -12.94 25.95
CA LYS A 14 23.40 -12.04 25.37
C LYS A 14 23.52 -11.98 23.83
N ILE A 15 24.74 -11.90 23.29
CA ILE A 15 24.97 -11.91 21.83
C ILE A 15 24.50 -13.23 21.18
N LEU A 16 24.79 -14.37 21.80
CA LEU A 16 24.29 -15.67 21.34
C LEU A 16 22.75 -15.84 21.45
N ARG A 17 22.07 -15.03 22.28
CA ARG A 17 20.61 -14.94 22.29
C ARG A 17 20.06 -14.09 21.14
N LEU A 18 20.69 -12.95 20.83
CA LEU A 18 20.34 -12.10 19.67
C LEU A 18 20.36 -12.89 18.36
N LEU A 19 21.35 -13.77 18.16
CA LEU A 19 21.46 -14.61 16.97
C LEU A 19 20.26 -15.55 16.73
N ARG A 20 19.39 -15.77 17.73
CA ARG A 20 18.16 -16.56 17.57
C ARG A 20 17.12 -15.86 16.69
N ALA A 21 17.12 -14.52 16.59
CA ALA A 21 16.19 -13.76 15.76
C ALA A 21 16.32 -14.13 14.26
N PHE A 22 17.56 -14.33 13.78
CA PHE A 22 17.85 -14.69 12.39
C PHE A 22 17.33 -16.06 11.95
N ARG A 23 16.80 -16.90 12.87
CA ARG A 23 16.16 -18.18 12.53
C ARG A 23 15.02 -18.03 11.52
N CYS A 24 14.32 -16.89 11.53
CA CYS A 24 13.25 -16.59 10.58
C CYS A 24 13.76 -16.44 9.12
N LEU A 25 15.05 -16.16 8.90
CA LEU A 25 15.65 -16.21 7.56
C LEU A 25 15.70 -17.64 6.98
N LYS A 26 15.58 -18.69 7.80
CA LYS A 26 15.42 -20.06 7.27
C LYS A 26 14.10 -20.23 6.51
N SER A 27 13.04 -19.54 6.93
CA SER A 27 11.74 -19.54 6.24
C SER A 27 11.81 -18.91 4.84
N VAL A 28 12.67 -17.91 4.65
CA VAL A 28 12.96 -17.32 3.33
C VAL A 28 13.46 -18.38 2.35
N ASN A 29 14.30 -19.30 2.82
CA ASN A 29 14.83 -20.37 1.98
C ASN A 29 13.80 -21.43 1.57
N ASN A 30 12.62 -21.45 2.19
CA ASN A 30 11.52 -22.36 1.88
C ASN A 30 10.48 -21.73 0.91
N ILE A 31 10.48 -20.41 0.72
CA ILE A 31 9.47 -19.68 -0.08
C ILE A 31 10.12 -19.21 -1.40
N PRO A 32 9.90 -19.88 -2.55
CA PRO A 32 10.60 -19.56 -3.80
C PRO A 32 10.32 -18.14 -4.33
N LYS A 33 9.09 -17.63 -4.14
CA LYS A 33 8.74 -16.24 -4.49
C LYS A 33 9.56 -15.21 -3.72
N LEU A 34 9.90 -15.48 -2.46
CA LEU A 34 10.66 -14.57 -1.62
C LEU A 34 12.15 -14.56 -1.98
N LYS A 35 12.70 -15.70 -2.43
CA LYS A 35 14.03 -15.75 -3.05
C LYS A 35 14.12 -14.88 -4.30
N LEU A 36 13.12 -14.97 -5.19
CA LEU A 36 13.07 -14.17 -6.42
C LEU A 36 13.07 -12.66 -6.09
N ILE A 37 12.21 -12.24 -5.16
CA ILE A 37 12.17 -10.84 -4.68
C ILE A 37 13.53 -10.38 -4.15
N ILE A 38 14.21 -11.18 -3.32
CA ILE A 38 15.53 -10.83 -2.77
C ILE A 38 16.61 -10.77 -3.86
N GLN A 39 16.54 -11.62 -4.89
CA GLN A 39 17.42 -11.55 -6.06
C GLN A 39 17.16 -10.28 -6.89
N CYS A 40 15.90 -9.92 -7.12
CA CYS A 40 15.53 -8.67 -7.78
C CYS A 40 16.05 -7.45 -6.99
N ILE A 41 15.77 -7.37 -5.68
CA ILE A 41 16.29 -6.35 -4.78
C ILE A 41 17.83 -6.26 -4.87
N GLY A 42 18.54 -7.39 -4.79
CA GLY A 42 20.00 -7.45 -4.94
C GLY A 42 20.53 -6.96 -6.30
N SER A 43 19.74 -7.08 -7.37
CA SER A 43 20.05 -6.45 -8.67
C SER A 43 19.76 -4.94 -8.68
N SER A 44 18.66 -4.49 -8.05
CA SER A 44 18.31 -3.08 -7.90
C SER A 44 19.37 -2.28 -7.13
N ILE A 45 20.03 -2.87 -6.11
CA ILE A 45 21.16 -2.23 -5.40
C ILE A 45 22.25 -1.83 -6.40
N LYS A 46 22.60 -2.70 -7.36
CA LYS A 46 23.67 -2.43 -8.33
C LYS A 46 23.37 -1.21 -9.18
N ASN A 47 22.13 -1.09 -9.64
CA ASN A 47 21.66 0.05 -10.45
C ASN A 47 21.56 1.34 -9.61
N ALA A 48 21.23 1.22 -8.32
CA ALA A 48 21.15 2.36 -7.40
C ALA A 48 22.52 2.88 -6.92
N THR A 49 23.62 2.12 -7.09
CA THR A 49 24.94 2.48 -6.52
C THR A 49 25.41 3.89 -6.88
N GLY A 50 25.24 4.34 -8.13
CA GLY A 50 25.65 5.68 -8.56
C GLY A 50 24.91 6.81 -7.83
N ILE A 51 23.59 6.65 -7.63
CA ILE A 51 22.77 7.63 -6.90
C ILE A 51 23.10 7.59 -5.41
N MET A 52 23.28 6.39 -4.83
CA MET A 52 23.71 6.23 -3.44
C MET A 52 25.09 6.85 -3.18
N ALA A 53 26.03 6.71 -4.13
CA ALA A 53 27.36 7.32 -4.04
C ALA A 53 27.29 8.86 -4.10
N ALA A 54 26.50 9.42 -5.01
CA ALA A 54 26.28 10.88 -5.09
C ALA A 54 25.67 11.42 -3.79
N ILE A 55 24.64 10.75 -3.24
CA ILE A 55 24.02 11.11 -1.96
C ILE A 55 25.04 11.07 -0.81
N LEU A 56 25.86 10.00 -0.72
CA LEU A 56 26.92 9.90 0.30
C LEU A 56 28.00 10.97 0.14
N GLN A 57 28.36 11.34 -1.09
CA GLN A 57 29.29 12.43 -1.37
C GLN A 57 28.72 13.78 -0.92
N CYS A 58 27.43 14.05 -1.14
CA CYS A 58 26.76 15.25 -0.62
C CYS A 58 26.77 15.27 0.92
N TYR A 59 26.41 14.17 1.60
CA TYR A 59 26.51 14.09 3.06
C TYR A 59 27.95 14.35 3.55
N PHE A 60 28.97 13.81 2.88
CA PHE A 60 30.37 14.03 3.25
C PHE A 60 30.75 15.52 3.17
N ILE A 61 30.45 16.18 2.04
CA ILE A 61 30.76 17.60 1.81
C ILE A 61 30.06 18.49 2.85
N PHE A 62 28.74 18.30 3.04
CA PHE A 62 27.98 19.10 4.00
C PHE A 62 28.38 18.79 5.46
N ALA A 63 28.77 17.56 5.80
CA ALA A 63 29.25 17.23 7.14
C ALA A 63 30.58 17.90 7.46
N VAL A 64 31.55 17.89 6.53
CA VAL A 64 32.85 18.56 6.72
C VAL A 64 32.66 20.08 6.85
N MET A 65 31.83 20.68 5.98
CA MET A 65 31.48 22.11 6.07
C MET A 65 30.75 22.44 7.39
N GLY A 66 29.84 21.59 7.84
CA GLY A 66 29.11 21.77 9.10
C GLY A 66 30.01 21.69 10.34
N VAL A 67 31.01 20.80 10.35
CA VAL A 67 32.05 20.77 11.40
C VAL A 67 32.81 22.11 11.42
N GLN A 68 33.30 22.58 10.28
CA GLN A 68 34.03 23.86 10.20
C GLN A 68 33.20 25.07 10.64
N LEU A 69 31.89 25.06 10.39
CA LEU A 69 30.98 26.15 10.77
C LEU A 69 30.59 26.11 12.25
N PHE A 70 30.24 24.94 12.80
CA PHE A 70 29.50 24.81 14.07
C PHE A 70 30.21 24.02 15.18
N GLN A 71 31.43 23.49 14.97
CA GLN A 71 32.20 22.78 16.00
C GLN A 71 32.40 23.66 17.26
N GLY A 72 31.95 23.17 18.42
CA GLY A 72 32.03 23.86 19.71
C GLY A 72 30.97 24.92 19.98
N LYS A 73 30.16 25.31 18.99
CA LYS A 73 29.25 26.49 19.05
C LYS A 73 27.77 26.16 19.32
N LEU A 74 27.47 24.87 19.54
CA LEU A 74 26.11 24.35 19.78
C LEU A 74 25.97 23.81 21.22
N ASN A 75 26.64 24.47 22.16
CA ASN A 75 26.53 24.22 23.59
C ASN A 75 25.63 25.31 24.21
N TYR A 76 24.95 25.00 25.31
CA TYR A 76 24.02 25.92 25.96
C TYR A 76 24.00 25.68 27.47
N CYS A 77 23.69 26.72 28.25
CA CYS A 77 23.42 26.58 29.68
C CYS A 77 21.95 26.17 29.89
N THR A 78 21.64 25.43 30.96
CA THR A 78 20.25 25.20 31.39
C THR A 78 19.52 26.47 31.85
N ASP A 79 20.25 27.56 32.11
CA ASP A 79 19.73 28.90 32.37
C ASP A 79 20.04 29.80 31.16
N GLU A 80 19.02 30.20 30.40
CA GLU A 80 19.13 31.06 29.21
C GLU A 80 19.83 32.40 29.52
N SER A 81 19.81 32.85 30.78
CA SER A 81 20.47 34.07 31.24
C SER A 81 22.01 33.97 31.25
N LYS A 82 22.59 32.79 30.97
CA LYS A 82 24.04 32.50 31.10
C LYS A 82 24.66 32.00 29.81
N ILE A 83 25.17 32.96 29.04
CA ILE A 83 25.78 32.74 27.73
C ILE A 83 27.16 32.05 27.81
N LYS A 84 27.95 32.20 28.89
CA LYS A 84 29.33 31.66 28.97
C LYS A 84 29.42 30.44 29.88
N GLU A 85 30.18 29.42 29.46
CA GLU A 85 30.38 28.19 30.26
C GLU A 85 30.88 28.49 31.70
N LYS A 86 31.75 29.48 31.86
CA LYS A 86 32.30 29.89 33.16
C LYS A 86 31.21 30.40 34.12
N ASP A 87 30.17 31.03 33.59
CA ASP A 87 29.07 31.64 34.33
C ASP A 87 27.88 30.67 34.51
N CYS A 88 27.85 29.57 33.75
CA CYS A 88 26.87 28.50 33.84
C CYS A 88 27.15 27.57 35.05
N ARG A 89 27.11 28.13 36.26
CA ARG A 89 27.40 27.41 37.52
C ARG A 89 26.43 27.77 38.64
N GLY A 90 26.34 26.90 39.64
CA GLY A 90 25.42 27.03 40.77
C GLY A 90 23.98 26.69 40.40
N PHE A 91 23.01 27.38 40.99
CA PHE A 91 21.59 27.10 40.80
C PHE A 91 20.86 28.28 40.15
N PHE A 92 19.74 27.96 39.51
CA PHE A 92 18.75 28.92 39.02
C PHE A 92 17.35 28.45 39.42
N PHE A 93 16.35 29.32 39.24
CA PHE A 93 14.95 28.95 39.46
C PHE A 93 14.24 28.94 38.10
N SER A 94 13.51 27.86 37.84
CA SER A 94 12.53 27.79 36.75
C SER A 94 11.14 27.74 37.37
N PHE A 95 10.16 28.35 36.73
CA PHE A 95 8.77 28.06 37.05
C PHE A 95 8.44 26.59 36.72
N ASP A 96 7.49 26.01 37.43
CA ASP A 96 6.91 24.73 37.04
C ASP A 96 5.98 24.95 35.83
N GLU A 97 6.04 24.08 34.82
CA GLU A 97 5.16 24.18 33.64
C GLU A 97 3.71 23.80 33.97
N SER A 98 3.48 23.11 35.09
CA SER A 98 2.14 22.74 35.58
C SER A 98 1.52 23.77 36.52
N ASP A 99 2.33 24.58 37.22
CA ASP A 99 1.87 25.70 38.05
C ASP A 99 2.92 26.83 38.11
N TYR A 100 2.66 27.91 37.37
CA TYR A 100 3.50 29.11 37.32
C TYR A 100 3.67 29.84 38.67
N ASN A 101 2.91 29.47 39.71
CA ASN A 101 3.13 30.00 41.07
C ASN A 101 4.29 29.31 41.80
N PHE A 102 4.79 28.17 41.33
CA PHE A 102 5.85 27.40 41.99
C PHE A 102 7.21 27.57 41.33
N LEU A 103 8.25 27.85 42.13
CA LEU A 103 9.63 28.08 41.70
C LEU A 103 10.51 26.86 42.02
N VAL A 104 10.77 26.04 41.00
CA VAL A 104 11.63 24.86 41.08
C VAL A 104 13.11 25.29 40.98
N LYS A 105 13.91 24.95 42.00
CA LYS A 105 15.36 25.18 42.01
C LYS A 105 16.08 24.11 41.17
N LYS A 106 16.50 24.45 39.95
CA LYS A 106 17.29 23.58 39.06
C LYS A 106 18.78 23.94 39.10
N GLU A 107 19.65 22.98 38.80
CA GLU A 107 21.11 23.20 38.73
C GLU A 107 21.53 23.75 37.35
N ARG A 108 22.47 24.69 37.32
CA ARG A 108 23.08 25.17 36.08
C ARG A 108 24.09 24.15 35.57
N VAL A 109 23.81 23.57 34.41
CA VAL A 109 24.69 22.60 33.73
C VAL A 109 24.92 23.07 32.31
N TRP A 110 26.19 23.12 31.90
CA TRP A 110 26.57 23.36 30.51
C TRP A 110 26.30 22.10 29.69
N LYS A 111 25.23 22.11 28.89
CA LYS A 111 24.78 21.00 28.06
C LYS A 111 25.27 21.17 26.62
N LYS A 112 25.64 20.07 25.99
CA LYS A 112 25.90 20.01 24.55
C LYS A 112 24.60 19.67 23.84
N ASN A 113 24.30 20.27 22.68
CA ASN A 113 23.14 19.84 21.89
C ASN A 113 23.33 18.37 21.46
N ASN A 114 22.29 17.55 21.62
CA ASN A 114 22.32 16.12 21.28
C ASN A 114 22.64 15.89 19.80
N PHE A 115 22.20 16.81 18.93
CA PHE A 115 22.59 16.90 17.53
C PHE A 115 23.55 18.08 17.38
N ASN A 116 24.80 17.79 17.01
CA ASN A 116 25.89 18.76 16.96
C ASN A 116 26.91 18.37 15.89
N PHE A 117 27.76 19.33 15.53
CA PHE A 117 28.82 19.16 14.52
C PHE A 117 30.23 19.10 15.15
N ASN A 118 30.35 18.63 16.40
CA ASN A 118 31.67 18.59 17.07
C ASN A 118 32.65 17.61 16.43
N HIS A 119 32.12 16.54 15.80
CA HIS A 119 32.88 15.55 15.03
C HIS A 119 32.07 15.10 13.80
N PHE A 120 32.76 14.63 12.76
CA PHE A 120 32.15 14.16 11.50
C PHE A 120 30.99 13.16 11.71
N GLY A 121 31.10 12.24 12.68
CA GLY A 121 30.04 11.26 12.97
C GLY A 121 28.74 11.90 13.51
N PHE A 122 28.84 12.88 14.39
CA PHE A 122 27.67 13.62 14.91
C PHE A 122 27.13 14.61 13.88
N ALA A 123 27.99 15.23 13.06
CA ALA A 123 27.59 16.02 11.90
C ALA A 123 26.76 15.19 10.92
N LEU A 124 27.25 14.00 10.53
CA LEU A 124 26.54 13.06 9.67
C LEU A 124 25.20 12.63 10.27
N LEU A 125 25.16 12.33 11.58
CA LEU A 125 23.92 12.01 12.28
C LEU A 125 22.88 13.15 12.23
N SER A 126 23.34 14.38 12.47
CA SER A 126 22.49 15.59 12.48
C SER A 126 21.96 15.92 11.08
N LEU A 127 22.74 15.64 10.03
CA LEU A 127 22.31 15.76 8.63
C LEU A 127 21.34 14.63 8.23
N ILE A 128 21.55 13.40 8.72
CA ILE A 128 20.63 12.27 8.48
C ILE A 128 19.27 12.47 9.17
N SER A 129 19.23 13.02 10.39
CA SER A 129 17.95 13.40 11.00
C SER A 129 17.27 14.48 10.16
N SER A 130 17.99 15.55 9.83
CA SER A 130 17.44 16.67 9.05
C SER A 130 16.90 16.26 7.67
N SER A 131 17.59 15.36 6.95
CA SER A 131 17.16 14.88 5.65
C SER A 131 15.95 13.94 5.69
N SER A 132 15.66 13.33 6.85
CA SER A 132 14.45 12.52 7.06
C SER A 132 13.19 13.36 7.34
N GLY A 133 13.31 14.70 7.34
CA GLY A 133 12.24 15.64 7.71
C GLY A 133 12.17 15.94 9.20
N GLU A 134 12.98 15.26 10.02
CA GLU A 134 12.96 15.35 11.49
C GLU A 134 14.01 16.33 12.04
N ARG A 135 13.62 17.10 13.06
CA ARG A 135 14.47 18.05 13.81
C ARG A 135 15.23 19.12 13.01
N TRP A 136 15.10 19.20 11.69
CA TRP A 136 15.85 20.14 10.83
C TRP A 136 15.65 21.61 11.23
N SER A 137 14.43 21.99 11.63
CA SER A 137 14.06 23.34 12.05
C SER A 137 14.75 23.73 13.36
N ALA A 138 14.72 22.85 14.36
CA ALA A 138 15.40 23.04 15.65
C ALA A 138 16.93 23.07 15.51
N LEU A 139 17.49 22.25 14.60
CA LEU A 139 18.92 22.28 14.28
C LEU A 139 19.32 23.56 13.54
N MET A 140 18.48 24.03 12.62
CA MET A 140 18.66 25.30 11.91
C MET A 140 18.60 26.50 12.85
N GLN A 141 17.64 26.53 13.79
CA GLN A 141 17.57 27.53 14.85
C GLN A 141 18.83 27.51 15.71
N SER A 142 19.25 26.32 16.19
CA SER A 142 20.50 26.15 16.95
C SER A 142 21.73 26.68 16.20
N GLY A 143 21.78 26.52 14.88
CA GLY A 143 22.84 27.04 14.02
C GLY A 143 22.77 28.56 13.81
N VAL A 144 21.57 29.11 13.62
CA VAL A 144 21.32 30.56 13.52
C VAL A 144 21.67 31.30 14.81
N ASP A 145 21.39 30.69 15.96
CA ASP A 145 21.66 31.31 17.27
C ASP A 145 23.13 31.15 17.71
N SER A 146 23.95 30.36 17.00
CA SER A 146 25.33 30.09 17.42
C SER A 146 26.25 31.31 17.34
N GLU A 147 27.04 31.56 18.39
CA GLU A 147 28.01 32.67 18.47
C GLU A 147 29.46 32.16 18.29
N GLY A 148 30.18 32.01 19.39
CA GLY A 148 31.58 31.59 19.47
C GLY A 148 31.75 30.15 19.94
N VAL A 149 32.99 29.79 20.29
CA VAL A 149 33.29 28.53 20.98
C VAL A 149 33.20 28.79 22.49
N ASP A 150 32.58 27.86 23.22
CA ASP A 150 32.31 27.95 24.67
C ASP A 150 31.40 29.14 25.09
N GLU A 151 30.69 29.69 24.10
CA GLU A 151 29.60 30.67 24.23
C GLU A 151 28.28 30.05 23.72
N GLY A 152 27.18 30.45 24.35
CA GLY A 152 25.84 29.89 24.16
C GLY A 152 25.02 30.62 23.10
N PRO A 153 23.78 30.16 22.85
CA PRO A 153 22.93 30.71 21.80
C PRO A 153 22.54 32.17 22.07
N LEU A 154 22.73 33.02 21.05
CA LEU A 154 22.21 34.38 20.98
C LEU A 154 21.12 34.42 19.90
N ARG A 155 19.87 34.65 20.33
CA ARG A 155 18.68 34.55 19.48
C ARG A 155 18.78 35.41 18.21
N ASN A 156 18.58 34.80 17.05
CA ASN A 156 18.63 35.39 15.70
C ASN A 156 19.98 36.00 15.28
N ASN A 157 21.07 35.75 16.02
CA ASN A 157 22.38 36.36 15.79
C ASN A 157 22.91 36.16 14.35
N LYS A 158 22.92 34.91 13.87
CA LYS A 158 23.57 34.52 12.60
C LYS A 158 22.58 33.97 11.59
N ILE A 159 21.52 34.74 11.34
CA ILE A 159 20.37 34.35 10.48
C ILE A 159 20.76 33.84 9.07
N TRP A 160 21.87 34.32 8.49
CA TRP A 160 22.36 33.85 7.19
C TRP A 160 22.83 32.38 7.21
N LEU A 161 23.15 31.81 8.38
CA LEU A 161 23.49 30.39 8.53
C LEU A 161 22.28 29.47 8.27
N SER A 162 21.05 29.99 8.23
CA SER A 162 19.89 29.26 7.70
C SER A 162 20.10 28.78 6.26
N LEU A 163 20.86 29.51 5.45
CA LEU A 163 21.17 29.16 4.05
C LEU A 163 21.95 27.85 3.94
N TYR A 164 22.78 27.48 4.93
CA TYR A 164 23.46 26.18 4.96
C TYR A 164 22.45 25.02 5.04
N PHE A 165 21.46 25.14 5.94
CA PHE A 165 20.43 24.11 6.13
C PHE A 165 19.45 24.07 4.96
N ILE A 166 19.03 25.22 4.44
CA ILE A 166 18.15 25.32 3.28
C ILE A 166 18.85 24.75 2.03
N ALA A 167 20.12 25.10 1.77
CA ALA A 167 20.88 24.55 0.65
C ALA A 167 21.13 23.03 0.79
N PHE A 168 21.41 22.54 2.00
CA PHE A 168 21.49 21.10 2.27
C PHE A 168 20.17 20.38 1.96
N LEU A 169 19.05 20.90 2.49
CA LEU A 169 17.73 20.31 2.28
C LEU A 169 17.31 20.36 0.81
N ILE A 170 17.56 21.47 0.09
CA ILE A 170 17.32 21.55 -1.36
C ILE A 170 18.19 20.55 -2.12
N THR A 171 19.47 20.40 -1.75
CA THR A 171 20.39 19.46 -2.43
C THR A 171 19.97 18.01 -2.21
N ILE A 172 19.73 17.60 -0.96
CA ILE A 172 19.32 16.22 -0.65
C ILE A 172 17.90 15.95 -1.14
N SER A 173 16.97 16.90 -1.01
CA SER A 173 15.65 16.81 -1.62
C SER A 173 15.77 16.65 -3.13
N PHE A 174 16.60 17.44 -3.83
CA PHE A 174 16.83 17.27 -5.27
C PHE A 174 17.33 15.87 -5.64
N PHE A 175 18.19 15.23 -4.83
CA PHE A 175 18.62 13.84 -5.08
C PHE A 175 17.57 12.78 -4.70
N LEU A 176 16.82 12.96 -3.62
CA LEU A 176 15.71 12.08 -3.23
C LEU A 176 14.55 12.18 -4.24
N THR A 177 14.19 13.40 -4.63
CA THR A 177 13.29 13.63 -5.75
C THR A 177 13.91 13.11 -7.03
N SER A 178 15.20 13.24 -7.33
CA SER A 178 15.77 12.65 -8.57
C SER A 178 15.71 11.12 -8.59
N LEU A 179 15.77 10.44 -7.44
CA LEU A 179 15.52 9.00 -7.33
C LEU A 179 14.05 8.65 -7.65
N PHE A 180 13.11 9.53 -7.32
CA PHE A 180 11.66 9.37 -7.55
C PHE A 180 11.22 9.86 -8.94
N VAL A 181 11.58 11.09 -9.31
CA VAL A 181 11.40 11.84 -10.57
C VAL A 181 12.22 11.26 -11.72
N GLY A 182 13.38 10.63 -11.48
CA GLY A 182 14.07 9.87 -12.53
C GLY A 182 13.21 8.70 -13.04
N MET A 183 12.52 8.00 -12.13
CA MET A 183 11.53 6.97 -12.46
C MET A 183 10.21 7.59 -12.96
N ILE A 184 9.70 8.61 -12.27
CA ILE A 184 8.41 9.21 -12.57
C ILE A 184 8.43 9.97 -13.89
N VAL A 185 9.49 10.69 -14.27
CA VAL A 185 9.59 11.33 -15.61
C VAL A 185 9.75 10.29 -16.71
N TYR A 186 10.44 9.17 -16.46
CA TYR A 186 10.42 8.03 -17.39
C TYR A 186 8.98 7.46 -17.57
N THR A 187 8.14 7.56 -16.53
CA THR A 187 6.73 7.15 -16.54
C THR A 187 5.79 8.21 -17.15
N PHE A 188 6.02 9.51 -16.87
CA PHE A 188 5.11 10.63 -17.14
C PHE A 188 5.41 11.39 -18.43
N LYS A 189 6.65 11.39 -18.95
CA LYS A 189 7.02 12.08 -20.20
C LYS A 189 6.35 11.49 -21.46
N LYS A 190 5.42 10.54 -21.26
CA LYS A 190 4.56 9.93 -22.29
C LYS A 190 3.08 10.36 -22.21
N LYS A 191 2.58 10.86 -21.06
CA LYS A 191 1.15 11.22 -20.85
C LYS A 191 0.98 12.11 -19.60
N SER A 192 1.01 13.44 -19.77
CA SER A 192 0.54 14.38 -18.72
C SER A 192 0.30 15.78 -19.30
N GLY A 193 -0.93 16.05 -19.70
CA GLY A 193 -1.50 17.39 -19.80
C GLY A 193 -2.94 17.31 -19.31
N GLU A 194 -3.32 18.20 -18.38
CA GLU A 194 -4.70 18.39 -17.85
C GLU A 194 -5.27 17.17 -17.07
N ILE A 195 -6.24 17.23 -16.14
CA ILE A 195 -6.88 18.27 -15.29
C ILE A 195 -7.49 17.49 -14.08
N GLU A 196 -7.82 17.99 -12.88
CA GLU A 196 -8.02 19.35 -12.34
C GLU A 196 -7.09 19.55 -11.08
N GLY A 197 -7.41 20.02 -9.86
CA GLY A 197 -8.59 20.60 -9.19
C GLY A 197 -8.53 20.45 -7.65
N GLU A 198 -9.19 21.32 -6.87
CA GLU A 198 -9.28 21.26 -5.39
C GLU A 198 -10.68 21.70 -4.89
N LEU A 199 -11.15 21.19 -3.73
CA LEU A 199 -12.47 21.51 -3.15
C LEU A 199 -12.45 21.51 -1.62
N ASP A 200 -12.81 22.66 -1.04
CA ASP A 200 -12.84 22.92 0.40
C ASP A 200 -13.90 22.13 1.20
N ARG A 201 -13.64 21.96 2.50
CA ARG A 201 -14.65 21.63 3.52
C ARG A 201 -14.47 22.49 4.75
N ASN A 202 -15.45 23.35 5.03
CA ASN A 202 -15.55 24.06 6.31
C ASN A 202 -17.02 24.21 6.74
N SER A 203 -17.20 24.38 8.05
CA SER A 203 -18.49 24.42 8.80
C SER A 203 -19.26 23.10 8.96
N PHE A 204 -19.35 22.63 10.21
CA PHE A 204 -20.55 22.05 10.88
C PHE A 204 -20.16 21.55 12.29
N ASP A 205 -20.28 22.41 13.32
CA ASP A 205 -19.99 22.05 14.73
C ASP A 205 -21.02 22.67 15.72
N GLY A 206 -22.24 22.92 15.24
CA GLY A 206 -23.27 23.70 15.95
C GLY A 206 -24.57 22.99 16.29
N GLN A 207 -24.78 21.73 15.86
CA GLN A 207 -26.06 21.02 16.01
C GLN A 207 -25.83 19.59 16.53
N LYS A 208 -25.77 19.44 17.86
CA LYS A 208 -25.33 18.18 18.51
C LYS A 208 -26.37 17.51 19.44
N LYS A 209 -27.67 17.81 19.29
CA LYS A 209 -28.74 17.12 20.04
C LYS A 209 -29.92 16.70 19.16
N GLU A 210 -30.62 17.66 18.55
CA GLU A 210 -31.69 17.35 17.56
C GLU A 210 -31.17 16.45 16.42
N TYR A 211 -29.92 16.68 15.99
CA TYR A 211 -29.24 15.85 14.98
C TYR A 211 -29.03 14.40 15.44
N GLU A 212 -28.74 14.16 16.73
CA GLU A 212 -28.50 12.81 17.24
C GLU A 212 -29.80 11.98 17.26
N GLU A 213 -30.93 12.59 17.62
CA GLU A 213 -32.27 11.96 17.56
C GLU A 213 -32.70 11.65 16.12
N VAL A 214 -32.60 12.65 15.22
CA VAL A 214 -32.93 12.49 13.79
C VAL A 214 -32.05 11.43 13.13
N MET A 215 -30.74 11.42 13.41
CA MET A 215 -29.83 10.41 12.87
C MET A 215 -30.08 9.02 13.44
N ASN A 216 -30.49 8.87 14.70
CA ASN A 216 -30.88 7.57 15.26
C ASN A 216 -32.17 7.05 14.63
N LEU A 217 -33.18 7.91 14.40
CA LEU A 217 -34.40 7.55 13.68
C LEU A 217 -34.09 7.05 12.26
N ILE A 218 -33.29 7.81 11.49
CA ILE A 218 -32.85 7.43 10.14
C ILE A 218 -32.07 6.10 10.16
N ASN A 219 -31.13 5.94 11.09
CA ASN A 219 -30.33 4.71 11.21
C ASN A 219 -31.18 3.48 11.49
N ASN A 220 -32.26 3.60 12.27
CA ASN A 220 -33.20 2.52 12.55
C ASN A 220 -34.04 2.17 11.32
N VAL A 221 -34.62 3.16 10.63
CA VAL A 221 -35.39 2.95 9.39
C VAL A 221 -34.54 2.23 8.32
N LEU A 222 -33.27 2.62 8.17
CA LEU A 222 -32.34 1.97 7.25
C LEU A 222 -32.07 0.49 7.59
N ILE A 223 -32.06 0.10 8.86
CA ILE A 223 -31.93 -1.32 9.25
C ILE A 223 -33.12 -2.13 8.74
N PHE A 224 -34.35 -1.68 9.00
CA PHE A 224 -35.56 -2.39 8.55
C PHE A 224 -35.63 -2.51 7.02
N VAL A 225 -35.24 -1.46 6.28
CA VAL A 225 -35.15 -1.51 4.81
C VAL A 225 -34.12 -2.54 4.33
N PHE A 226 -32.96 -2.65 4.98
CA PHE A 226 -31.94 -3.63 4.59
C PHE A 226 -32.29 -5.08 5.02
N VAL A 227 -32.96 -5.27 6.16
CA VAL A 227 -33.52 -6.58 6.57
C VAL A 227 -34.55 -7.04 5.53
N LEU A 228 -35.43 -6.14 5.09
CA LEU A 228 -36.46 -6.43 4.08
C LEU A 228 -35.85 -6.71 2.69
N GLU A 229 -34.83 -5.95 2.26
CA GLU A 229 -34.05 -6.23 1.04
C GLU A 229 -33.42 -7.63 1.10
N ALA A 230 -32.78 -7.99 2.22
CA ALA A 230 -32.15 -9.29 2.39
C ALA A 230 -33.18 -10.44 2.40
N ALA A 231 -34.30 -10.28 3.11
CA ALA A 231 -35.38 -11.27 3.16
C ALA A 231 -35.97 -11.55 1.75
N ILE A 232 -36.24 -10.51 0.96
CA ILE A 232 -36.72 -10.66 -0.43
C ILE A 232 -35.68 -11.37 -1.30
N LYS A 233 -34.39 -10.98 -1.21
CA LYS A 233 -33.31 -11.64 -1.97
C LYS A 233 -33.18 -13.13 -1.59
N ILE A 234 -33.22 -13.47 -0.30
CA ILE A 234 -33.11 -14.84 0.20
C ILE A 234 -34.31 -15.67 -0.28
N PHE A 235 -35.53 -15.13 -0.22
CA PHE A 235 -36.73 -15.82 -0.70
C PHE A 235 -36.69 -16.09 -2.21
N ALA A 236 -36.30 -15.09 -3.01
CA ALA A 236 -36.24 -15.19 -4.47
C ALA A 236 -35.08 -16.06 -4.97
N LEU A 237 -33.87 -15.89 -4.43
CA LEU A 237 -32.65 -16.56 -4.91
C LEU A 237 -32.37 -17.90 -4.20
N ARG A 238 -32.98 -18.16 -3.05
CA ARG A 238 -32.79 -19.37 -2.24
C ARG A 238 -31.29 -19.66 -2.04
N CYS A 239 -30.85 -20.91 -2.23
CA CYS A 239 -29.46 -21.33 -2.10
C CYS A 239 -28.48 -20.67 -3.11
N ASN A 240 -28.96 -19.94 -4.14
CA ASN A 240 -28.07 -19.14 -4.99
C ASN A 240 -27.67 -17.80 -4.35
N TYR A 241 -28.40 -17.32 -3.33
CA TYR A 241 -28.02 -16.13 -2.56
C TYR A 241 -26.60 -16.28 -1.99
N PHE A 242 -26.33 -17.40 -1.32
CA PHE A 242 -25.05 -17.75 -0.71
C PHE A 242 -23.95 -18.17 -1.70
N LYS A 243 -24.13 -17.97 -3.02
CA LYS A 243 -23.06 -18.14 -4.03
C LYS A 243 -22.39 -16.83 -4.42
N ASP A 244 -23.06 -15.70 -4.23
CA ASP A 244 -22.49 -14.38 -4.48
C ASP A 244 -21.87 -13.83 -3.19
N PHE A 245 -20.58 -13.51 -3.25
CA PHE A 245 -19.82 -12.91 -2.16
C PHE A 245 -20.46 -11.61 -1.66
N TRP A 246 -21.04 -10.80 -2.56
CA TRP A 246 -21.68 -9.53 -2.17
C TRP A 246 -22.99 -9.75 -1.40
N ASN A 247 -23.75 -10.80 -1.72
CA ASN A 247 -24.95 -11.18 -0.95
C ASN A 247 -24.58 -11.74 0.43
N ILE A 248 -23.51 -12.53 0.55
CA ILE A 248 -22.99 -12.99 1.85
C ILE A 248 -22.58 -11.78 2.71
N PHE A 249 -21.89 -10.80 2.12
CA PHE A 249 -21.44 -9.59 2.81
C PHE A 249 -22.61 -8.65 3.20
N ASP A 250 -23.62 -8.50 2.34
CA ASP A 250 -24.87 -7.79 2.64
C ASP A 250 -25.60 -8.44 3.84
N SER A 251 -25.74 -9.77 3.82
CA SER A 251 -26.31 -10.54 4.94
C SER A 251 -25.53 -10.38 6.24
N PHE A 252 -24.19 -10.26 6.18
CA PHE A 252 -23.36 -10.02 7.36
C PHE A 252 -23.57 -8.60 7.93
N ILE A 253 -23.64 -7.57 7.08
CA ILE A 253 -23.95 -6.19 7.52
C ILE A 253 -25.35 -6.13 8.15
N VAL A 254 -26.34 -6.81 7.55
CA VAL A 254 -27.70 -6.90 8.10
C VAL A 254 -27.71 -7.59 9.47
N PHE A 255 -26.98 -8.70 9.62
CA PHE A 255 -26.86 -9.43 10.89
C PHE A 255 -26.22 -8.55 11.99
N VAL A 256 -25.09 -7.91 11.71
CA VAL A 256 -24.43 -7.03 12.69
C VAL A 256 -25.28 -5.80 13.02
N GLY A 257 -25.97 -5.22 12.03
CA GLY A 257 -26.91 -4.12 12.26
C GLY A 257 -28.14 -4.50 13.10
N LEU A 258 -28.57 -5.77 13.04
CA LEU A 258 -29.65 -6.29 13.87
C LEU A 258 -29.18 -6.57 15.29
N LEU A 259 -27.97 -7.10 15.48
CA LEU A 259 -27.35 -7.24 16.82
C LEU A 259 -27.18 -5.86 17.50
N ASP A 260 -26.68 -4.87 16.76
CA ASP A 260 -26.52 -3.48 17.20
C ASP A 260 -27.85 -2.86 17.65
N PHE A 261 -28.93 -3.05 16.87
CA PHE A 261 -30.29 -2.61 17.26
C PHE A 261 -30.78 -3.29 18.55
N VAL A 262 -30.65 -4.62 18.66
CA VAL A 262 -31.10 -5.36 19.85
C VAL A 262 -30.31 -4.93 21.09
N MET A 263 -28.98 -4.86 21.02
CA MET A 263 -28.12 -4.45 22.13
C MET A 263 -28.39 -3.01 22.60
N THR A 264 -28.79 -2.12 21.68
CA THR A 264 -29.19 -0.74 22.01
C THR A 264 -30.55 -0.70 22.72
N GLN A 265 -31.48 -1.61 22.38
CA GLN A 265 -32.82 -1.68 22.98
C GLN A 265 -32.84 -2.34 24.36
N THR A 266 -31.92 -3.25 24.68
CA THR A 266 -31.99 -4.08 25.89
C THR A 266 -31.32 -3.50 27.14
N GLU A 267 -30.72 -2.31 27.07
CA GLU A 267 -29.90 -1.68 28.14
C GLU A 267 -28.95 -2.66 28.85
N THR A 268 -28.40 -3.62 28.11
CA THR A 268 -27.60 -4.73 28.65
C THR A 268 -26.19 -4.29 29.03
N GLN A 269 -26.10 -3.64 30.21
CA GLN A 269 -24.85 -3.10 30.76
C GLN A 269 -23.78 -4.17 30.94
N GLY A 270 -22.59 -3.96 30.36
CA GLY A 270 -21.33 -4.45 30.92
C GLY A 270 -20.60 -5.63 30.27
N LEU A 271 -21.09 -6.25 29.18
CA LEU A 271 -20.35 -7.36 28.52
C LEU A 271 -19.58 -6.97 27.25
N PHE A 272 -20.08 -6.04 26.44
CA PHE A 272 -19.37 -5.54 25.26
C PHE A 272 -19.60 -4.04 25.07
N ASP A 273 -18.57 -3.34 24.62
CA ASP A 273 -18.64 -1.93 24.30
C ASP A 273 -19.46 -1.71 23.01
N THR A 274 -20.64 -1.10 23.14
CA THR A 274 -21.57 -0.80 22.03
C THR A 274 -20.98 0.18 21.02
N SER A 275 -19.94 0.93 21.38
CA SER A 275 -19.17 1.75 20.44
C SER A 275 -18.56 0.92 19.31
N ILE A 276 -18.16 -0.33 19.57
CA ILE A 276 -17.60 -1.22 18.54
C ILE A 276 -18.68 -1.60 17.52
N PHE A 277 -19.88 -1.97 17.96
CA PHE A 277 -21.00 -2.28 17.05
C PHE A 277 -21.43 -1.06 16.22
N SER A 278 -21.38 0.14 16.83
CA SER A 278 -21.64 1.41 16.14
C SER A 278 -20.68 1.66 14.97
N LEU A 279 -19.40 1.23 15.06
CA LEU A 279 -18.46 1.33 13.93
C LEU A 279 -18.88 0.46 12.73
N PHE A 280 -19.54 -0.69 12.95
CA PHE A 280 -20.01 -1.53 11.84
C PHE A 280 -21.14 -0.87 11.03
N ARG A 281 -21.82 0.16 11.56
CA ARG A 281 -22.78 0.98 10.79
C ARG A 281 -22.10 1.61 9.56
N ALA A 282 -20.81 1.96 9.64
CA ALA A 282 -20.05 2.53 8.52
C ALA A 282 -19.91 1.57 7.33
N PHE A 283 -19.93 0.24 7.52
CA PHE A 283 -19.86 -0.71 6.41
C PHE A 283 -21.06 -0.65 5.47
N ARG A 284 -22.19 -0.05 5.90
CA ARG A 284 -23.33 0.29 5.03
C ARG A 284 -22.93 1.22 3.87
N PHE A 285 -21.89 2.04 4.03
CA PHE A 285 -21.33 2.85 2.94
C PHE A 285 -20.68 1.99 1.85
N ILE A 286 -20.01 0.88 2.22
CA ILE A 286 -19.41 -0.02 1.23
C ILE A 286 -20.49 -0.70 0.38
N LYS A 287 -21.66 -1.02 0.95
CA LYS A 287 -22.83 -1.50 0.18
C LYS A 287 -23.28 -0.51 -0.90
N LEU A 288 -23.19 0.81 -0.64
CA LEU A 288 -23.45 1.85 -1.66
C LEU A 288 -22.37 1.83 -2.76
N MET A 289 -21.09 1.78 -2.38
CA MET A 289 -19.96 1.69 -3.32
C MET A 289 -20.06 0.45 -4.24
N GLN A 290 -20.56 -0.68 -3.72
CA GLN A 290 -20.73 -1.93 -4.48
C GLN A 290 -21.82 -1.86 -5.56
N ARG A 291 -22.86 -1.02 -5.39
CA ARG A 291 -23.90 -0.82 -6.42
C ARG A 291 -23.40 -0.02 -7.61
N VAL A 292 -22.40 0.84 -7.42
CA VAL A 292 -21.80 1.65 -8.50
C VAL A 292 -20.80 0.78 -9.27
N ARG A 293 -21.20 0.29 -10.46
CA ARG A 293 -20.40 -0.64 -11.29
C ARG A 293 -18.92 -0.20 -11.46
N PRO A 294 -18.60 1.08 -11.80
CA PRO A 294 -17.21 1.55 -11.88
C PRO A 294 -16.42 1.41 -10.56
N ILE A 295 -17.00 1.82 -9.43
CA ILE A 295 -16.33 1.76 -8.11
C ILE A 295 -16.10 0.31 -7.70
N ARG A 296 -17.07 -0.58 -7.92
CA ARG A 296 -16.92 -2.02 -7.68
C ARG A 296 -15.77 -2.63 -8.48
N ILE A 297 -15.60 -2.22 -9.75
CA ILE A 297 -14.47 -2.65 -10.60
C ILE A 297 -13.15 -2.10 -10.05
N LEU A 298 -13.08 -0.81 -9.71
CA LEU A 298 -11.87 -0.16 -9.17
C LEU A 298 -11.42 -0.80 -7.84
N ILE A 299 -12.34 -1.07 -6.91
CA ILE A 299 -12.03 -1.77 -5.65
C ILE A 299 -11.52 -3.18 -5.95
N TRP A 300 -12.12 -3.90 -6.91
CA TRP A 300 -11.70 -5.25 -7.26
C TRP A 300 -10.33 -5.28 -7.96
N THR A 301 -10.03 -4.36 -8.87
CA THR A 301 -8.71 -4.27 -9.51
C THR A 301 -7.62 -3.87 -8.51
N PHE A 302 -7.91 -2.95 -7.58
CA PHE A 302 -7.01 -2.63 -6.47
C PHE A 302 -6.76 -3.82 -5.54
N LEU A 303 -7.81 -4.51 -5.07
CA LEU A 303 -7.67 -5.74 -4.28
C LEU A 303 -6.91 -6.85 -5.06
N LYS A 304 -6.95 -6.82 -6.40
CA LYS A 304 -6.18 -7.72 -7.26
C LYS A 304 -4.73 -7.31 -7.45
N SER A 305 -4.36 -6.03 -7.48
CA SER A 305 -2.94 -5.64 -7.44
C SER A 305 -2.34 -5.83 -6.05
N LEU A 306 -3.10 -5.61 -4.97
CA LEU A 306 -2.69 -5.99 -3.60
C LEU A 306 -2.33 -7.48 -3.46
N GLN A 307 -2.87 -8.38 -4.28
CA GLN A 307 -2.61 -9.83 -4.17
C GLN A 307 -1.14 -10.22 -4.46
N ALA A 308 -0.33 -9.33 -5.04
CA ALA A 308 1.10 -9.52 -5.24
C ALA A 308 1.93 -9.16 -3.99
N LEU A 309 1.46 -8.23 -3.17
CA LEU A 309 2.22 -7.64 -2.05
C LEU A 309 2.49 -8.51 -0.82
N PRO A 310 1.76 -9.60 -0.48
CA PRO A 310 2.01 -10.35 0.75
C PRO A 310 3.44 -10.88 0.89
N TYR A 311 4.17 -11.08 -0.22
CA TYR A 311 5.56 -11.51 -0.20
C TYR A 311 6.53 -10.36 0.14
N LEU A 312 6.25 -9.14 -0.31
CA LEU A 312 7.02 -7.93 0.02
C LEU A 312 6.70 -7.43 1.44
N GLY A 313 5.42 -7.37 1.79
CA GLY A 313 4.96 -7.11 3.16
C GLY A 313 5.50 -8.16 4.15
N GLY A 314 5.60 -9.43 3.73
CA GLY A 314 6.25 -10.48 4.50
C GLY A 314 7.76 -10.26 4.72
N LEU A 315 8.47 -9.67 3.76
CA LEU A 315 9.88 -9.30 3.92
C LEU A 315 10.06 -8.17 4.93
N ILE A 316 9.19 -7.15 4.86
CA ILE A 316 9.14 -6.04 5.83
C ILE A 316 8.78 -6.57 7.22
N PHE A 317 7.81 -7.47 7.34
CA PHE A 317 7.44 -8.12 8.61
C PHE A 317 8.59 -8.95 9.21
N ILE A 318 9.39 -9.63 8.39
CA ILE A 318 10.61 -10.33 8.85
C ILE A 318 11.66 -9.34 9.36
N LEU A 319 11.85 -8.18 8.71
CA LEU A 319 12.72 -7.11 9.21
C LEU A 319 12.22 -6.62 10.58
N PHE A 320 10.94 -6.25 10.68
CA PHE A 320 10.30 -5.81 11.92
C PHE A 320 10.43 -6.84 13.04
N TYR A 321 10.19 -8.13 12.76
CA TYR A 321 10.35 -9.20 13.74
C TYR A 321 11.79 -9.31 14.26
N ILE A 322 12.78 -9.29 13.36
CA ILE A 322 14.20 -9.38 13.73
C ILE A 322 14.60 -8.19 14.60
N TYR A 323 14.25 -6.97 14.18
CA TYR A 323 14.55 -5.77 14.94
C TYR A 323 13.80 -5.72 16.27
N ALA A 324 12.51 -6.09 16.33
CA ALA A 324 11.76 -6.13 17.58
C ALA A 324 12.40 -7.06 18.63
N VAL A 325 12.80 -8.27 18.23
CA VAL A 325 13.48 -9.23 19.13
C VAL A 325 14.86 -8.72 19.59
N ILE A 326 15.59 -8.02 18.72
CA ILE A 326 16.86 -7.38 19.07
C ILE A 326 16.63 -6.21 20.04
N GLY A 327 15.67 -5.33 19.75
CA GLY A 327 15.29 -4.18 20.58
C GLY A 327 14.83 -4.60 21.98
N MET A 328 13.99 -5.63 22.09
CA MET A 328 13.63 -6.23 23.38
C MET A 328 14.86 -6.70 24.17
N GLN A 329 15.84 -7.31 23.52
CA GLN A 329 17.03 -7.83 24.20
C GLN A 329 18.08 -6.75 24.54
N LEU A 330 17.99 -5.55 23.95
CA LEU A 330 18.87 -4.40 24.22
C LEU A 330 18.25 -3.35 25.16
N PHE A 331 16.97 -3.03 24.99
CA PHE A 331 16.36 -1.81 25.55
C PHE A 331 15.18 -2.05 26.52
N SER A 332 14.76 -3.31 26.75
CA SER A 332 13.64 -3.63 27.65
C SER A 332 13.82 -3.22 29.12
N LEU A 333 15.08 -3.02 29.57
CA LEU A 333 15.42 -2.65 30.94
C LEU A 333 15.33 -1.13 31.22
N ILE A 334 15.09 -0.32 30.19
CA ILE A 334 14.94 1.13 30.34
C ILE A 334 13.66 1.42 31.15
N SER A 335 13.76 2.39 32.05
CA SER A 335 12.67 2.89 32.87
C SER A 335 11.58 3.55 32.02
N VAL A 336 10.33 3.24 32.35
CA VAL A 336 9.12 3.54 31.55
C VAL A 336 8.12 4.45 32.28
N SER A 337 8.38 4.70 33.56
CA SER A 337 7.69 5.68 34.40
C SER A 337 8.66 6.80 34.73
N HIS A 338 8.35 8.01 34.28
CA HIS A 338 9.04 9.27 34.57
C HIS A 338 7.98 10.32 34.86
N ASN A 339 8.28 11.23 35.79
CA ASN A 339 7.39 12.33 36.15
C ASN A 339 7.87 13.66 35.55
N ASP A 340 9.07 13.66 34.94
CA ASP A 340 9.74 14.82 34.36
C ASP A 340 9.82 14.62 32.83
N ASP A 341 9.13 15.46 32.04
CA ASP A 341 9.20 15.40 30.57
C ASP A 341 10.55 15.91 30.00
N ASP A 342 11.22 16.76 30.79
CA ASP A 342 12.50 17.48 30.59
C ASP A 342 13.74 16.58 30.30
N VAL A 343 13.56 15.25 30.30
CA VAL A 343 14.64 14.27 30.43
C VAL A 343 14.82 13.48 29.13
N PRO A 344 16.06 13.29 28.60
CA PRO A 344 16.29 12.72 27.26
C PRO A 344 15.72 11.33 26.97
N TRP A 345 15.25 10.60 27.99
CA TRP A 345 14.63 9.28 27.86
C TRP A 345 13.11 9.26 28.07
N SER A 346 12.44 10.42 28.25
CA SER A 346 10.97 10.53 28.37
C SER A 346 10.21 9.98 27.14
N TYR A 347 10.86 9.99 25.98
CA TYR A 347 10.39 9.34 24.75
C TYR A 347 10.19 7.81 24.88
N ILE A 348 10.80 7.16 25.88
CA ILE A 348 10.52 5.77 26.25
C ILE A 348 9.54 5.76 27.44
N ASN A 349 8.27 5.47 27.15
CA ASN A 349 7.18 5.58 28.11
C ASN A 349 6.20 4.40 28.03
N LYS A 350 5.13 4.42 28.84
CA LYS A 350 4.16 3.31 28.98
C LYS A 350 3.50 2.88 27.65
N ARG A 351 3.45 3.77 26.65
CA ARG A 351 2.91 3.48 25.30
C ARG A 351 4.01 3.21 24.26
N ASN A 352 5.23 3.73 24.45
CA ASN A 352 6.34 3.65 23.49
C ASN A 352 7.57 2.99 24.16
N ASN A 353 7.66 1.65 24.18
CA ASN A 353 8.75 0.94 24.86
C ASN A 353 9.03 -0.48 24.33
N PHE A 354 10.21 -1.01 24.66
CA PHE A 354 10.72 -2.32 24.21
C PHE A 354 10.45 -3.49 25.18
N ARG A 355 9.46 -3.41 26.09
CA ARG A 355 9.21 -4.48 27.08
C ARG A 355 8.53 -5.72 26.49
N THR A 356 7.66 -5.54 25.50
CA THR A 356 6.91 -6.63 24.86
C THR A 356 7.20 -6.66 23.36
N PHE A 357 6.90 -7.79 22.70
CA PHE A 357 7.02 -7.88 21.24
C PHE A 357 6.10 -6.89 20.53
N LEU A 358 4.85 -6.76 20.97
CA LEU A 358 3.87 -5.86 20.34
C LEU A 358 4.23 -4.39 20.57
N SER A 359 4.64 -4.00 21.78
CA SER A 359 5.10 -2.63 22.03
C SER A 359 6.36 -2.29 21.24
N SER A 360 7.31 -3.24 21.12
CA SER A 360 8.49 -3.07 20.25
C SER A 360 8.13 -2.92 18.77
N LEU A 361 7.12 -3.66 18.30
CA LEU A 361 6.57 -3.54 16.95
C LEU A 361 5.93 -2.16 16.74
N GLN A 362 5.23 -1.62 17.74
CA GLN A 362 4.64 -0.28 17.69
C GLN A 362 5.72 0.81 17.61
N VAL A 363 6.81 0.73 18.40
CA VAL A 363 7.94 1.67 18.28
C VAL A 363 8.55 1.63 16.87
N LEU A 364 8.80 0.43 16.33
CA LEU A 364 9.35 0.27 14.98
C LEU A 364 8.40 0.75 13.88
N PHE A 365 7.08 0.58 14.06
CA PHE A 365 6.08 1.11 13.12
C PHE A 365 6.06 2.64 13.11
N ARG A 366 6.09 3.28 14.28
CA ARG A 366 6.19 4.75 14.43
C ARG A 366 7.44 5.31 13.72
N MET A 367 8.56 4.60 13.87
CA MET A 367 9.80 4.92 13.14
C MET A 367 9.72 4.73 11.63
N THR A 368 8.91 3.79 11.12
CA THR A 368 8.71 3.60 9.67
C THR A 368 7.92 4.75 9.04
N SER A 369 7.07 5.44 9.79
CA SER A 369 6.47 6.72 9.41
C SER A 369 7.41 7.94 9.56
N GLY A 370 8.63 7.74 10.09
CA GLY A 370 9.62 8.81 10.35
C GLY A 370 9.47 9.50 11.71
N GLU A 371 8.27 9.50 12.29
CA GLU A 371 7.90 10.30 13.47
C GLU A 371 8.85 10.13 14.67
N ASN A 372 9.51 11.23 15.07
CA ASN A 372 10.35 11.38 16.27
C ASN A 372 11.44 10.31 16.46
N TRP A 373 11.86 9.62 15.39
CA TRP A 373 12.88 8.57 15.45
C TRP A 373 14.22 9.01 16.08
N PRO A 374 14.72 10.25 15.90
CA PRO A 374 16.04 10.64 16.43
C PRO A 374 16.03 10.71 17.96
N ASP A 375 14.88 11.04 18.56
CA ASP A 375 14.74 11.18 20.00
C ASP A 375 14.50 9.84 20.69
N ILE A 376 13.74 8.94 20.04
CA ILE A 376 13.63 7.53 20.45
C ILE A 376 15.00 6.85 20.45
N MET A 377 15.87 7.18 19.48
CA MET A 377 17.25 6.72 19.43
C MET A 377 18.09 7.25 20.60
N LEU A 378 18.03 8.56 20.88
CA LEU A 378 18.76 9.18 22.00
C LEU A 378 18.32 8.63 23.36
N ALA A 379 17.03 8.41 23.54
CA ALA A 379 16.43 7.81 24.73
C ALA A 379 16.94 6.39 25.05
N CYS A 380 17.55 5.71 24.08
CA CYS A 380 18.11 4.36 24.21
C CYS A 380 19.64 4.34 24.40
N THR A 381 20.30 5.49 24.44
CA THR A 381 21.76 5.61 24.66
C THR A 381 22.16 5.25 26.09
N LYS A 382 23.47 5.12 26.34
CA LYS A 382 24.07 4.61 27.59
C LYS A 382 23.68 5.38 28.88
N ASN A 383 23.14 6.59 28.77
CA ASN A 383 22.80 7.42 29.92
C ASN A 383 21.35 7.23 30.43
N ALA A 384 20.54 6.39 29.78
CA ALA A 384 19.16 6.16 30.21
C ALA A 384 19.08 5.49 31.59
N LYS A 385 18.08 5.84 32.40
CA LYS A 385 17.89 5.26 33.75
C LYS A 385 17.32 3.83 33.66
N CYS A 386 17.83 2.90 34.46
CA CYS A 386 17.24 1.56 34.56
C CYS A 386 15.92 1.56 35.34
N ASP A 387 15.02 0.62 35.02
CA ASP A 387 13.86 0.35 35.87
C ASP A 387 14.23 -0.52 37.07
N LYS A 388 14.03 0.02 38.29
CA LYS A 388 14.29 -0.73 39.53
C LYS A 388 13.15 -1.70 39.90
N GLU A 389 12.00 -1.68 39.22
CA GLU A 389 10.93 -2.68 39.38
C GLU A 389 11.22 -4.01 38.66
N LEU A 390 12.09 -4.00 37.65
CA LEU A 390 12.39 -5.19 36.84
C LEU A 390 13.40 -6.11 37.54
N LYS A 391 12.96 -7.32 37.92
CA LYS A 391 13.78 -8.42 38.49
C LYS A 391 15.02 -8.85 37.69
N ALA A 392 15.25 -8.26 36.50
CA ALA A 392 16.40 -8.50 35.64
C ALA A 392 17.48 -7.40 35.74
N VAL A 393 17.22 -6.34 36.50
CA VAL A 393 18.19 -5.29 36.84
C VAL A 393 18.86 -5.67 38.17
N GLU A 394 20.19 -5.70 38.17
CA GLU A 394 21.01 -5.91 39.37
C GLU A 394 21.06 -4.59 40.15
N SER A 395 21.03 -4.62 41.49
CA SER A 395 20.84 -3.43 42.37
C SER A 395 21.77 -2.25 42.06
N ASP A 396 22.98 -2.58 41.61
CA ASP A 396 24.09 -1.67 41.42
C ASP A 396 24.08 -1.04 40.01
N MET A 397 23.10 -1.40 39.17
CA MET A 397 22.97 -0.96 37.78
C MET A 397 21.95 0.19 37.68
N GLU A 398 22.43 1.43 37.87
CA GLU A 398 21.58 2.62 37.77
C GLU A 398 21.30 3.06 36.32
N THR A 399 22.27 2.86 35.41
CA THR A 399 22.18 3.23 33.99
C THR A 399 22.04 2.03 33.07
N CYS A 400 21.16 2.21 32.08
CA CYS A 400 20.69 1.27 31.07
C CYS A 400 20.84 1.91 29.68
N GLY A 401 20.48 1.17 28.64
CA GLY A 401 20.70 1.58 27.25
C GLY A 401 22.13 1.30 26.78
N SER A 402 22.44 1.66 25.53
CA SER A 402 23.72 1.37 24.90
C SER A 402 23.92 2.20 23.63
N ASP A 403 25.15 2.62 23.36
CA ASP A 403 25.51 3.37 22.16
C ASP A 403 25.38 2.53 20.86
N VAL A 404 25.13 1.21 21.00
CA VAL A 404 24.62 0.35 19.91
C VAL A 404 23.28 0.85 19.35
N ALA A 405 22.53 1.68 20.10
CA ALA A 405 21.31 2.37 19.65
C ALA A 405 21.52 3.11 18.32
N TYR A 406 22.60 3.89 18.16
CA TYR A 406 22.87 4.62 16.93
C TYR A 406 22.91 3.68 15.71
N PHE A 407 23.63 2.56 15.82
CA PHE A 407 23.69 1.57 14.74
C PHE A 407 22.34 0.89 14.51
N TYR A 408 21.65 0.47 15.57
CA TYR A 408 20.35 -0.22 15.49
C TYR A 408 19.30 0.65 14.79
N PHE A 409 19.13 1.91 15.20
CA PHE A 409 18.06 2.77 14.67
C PHE A 409 18.36 3.27 13.26
N ILE A 410 19.60 3.67 12.96
CA ILE A 410 19.99 4.11 11.60
C ILE A 410 19.90 2.95 10.61
N SER A 411 20.38 1.74 10.97
CA SER A 411 20.29 0.57 10.09
C SER A 411 18.85 0.11 9.86
N PHE A 412 17.97 0.20 10.88
CA PHE A 412 16.54 -0.06 10.70
C PHE A 412 15.92 0.88 9.67
N ILE A 413 16.13 2.19 9.80
CA ILE A 413 15.52 3.19 8.91
C ILE A 413 16.04 3.04 7.47
N LEU A 414 17.34 2.89 7.28
CA LEU A 414 17.92 2.71 5.94
C LEU A 414 17.39 1.45 5.25
N LEU A 415 17.30 0.33 5.96
CA LEU A 415 16.73 -0.91 5.42
C LEU A 415 15.22 -0.80 5.19
N CYS A 416 14.49 -0.14 6.10
CA CYS A 416 13.04 0.01 6.00
C CYS A 416 12.63 0.94 4.86
N TYR A 417 13.24 2.12 4.75
CA TYR A 417 13.02 3.05 3.63
C TYR A 417 13.37 2.39 2.29
N TYR A 418 14.49 1.65 2.21
CA TYR A 418 14.85 0.90 1.03
C TYR A 418 13.84 -0.19 0.66
N LEU A 419 13.32 -0.95 1.63
CA LEU A 419 12.27 -1.95 1.37
C LEU A 419 10.91 -1.31 1.02
N MET A 420 10.55 -0.19 1.64
CA MET A 420 9.32 0.56 1.35
C MET A 420 9.36 1.19 -0.05
N LEU A 421 10.50 1.71 -0.49
CA LEU A 421 10.70 2.09 -1.89
C LEU A 421 10.49 0.88 -2.80
N ASN A 422 11.18 -0.25 -2.58
CA ASN A 422 11.00 -1.45 -3.41
C ASN A 422 9.55 -1.98 -3.43
N LEU A 423 8.79 -1.84 -2.34
CA LEU A 423 7.36 -2.13 -2.28
C LEU A 423 6.58 -1.22 -3.25
N ILE A 424 6.80 0.10 -3.17
CA ILE A 424 6.16 1.09 -4.05
C ILE A 424 6.55 0.85 -5.52
N LEU A 425 7.82 0.57 -5.82
CA LEU A 425 8.29 0.21 -7.16
C LEU A 425 7.53 -0.99 -7.72
N ALA A 426 7.32 -2.04 -6.92
CA ALA A 426 6.58 -3.24 -7.34
C ALA A 426 5.08 -2.97 -7.55
N VAL A 427 4.42 -2.23 -6.64
CA VAL A 427 3.04 -1.77 -6.80
C VAL A 427 2.88 -0.97 -8.10
N ILE A 428 3.80 -0.04 -8.37
CA ILE A 428 3.77 0.78 -9.57
C ILE A 428 3.98 -0.12 -10.80
N MET A 429 4.93 -1.06 -10.81
CA MET A 429 5.16 -1.95 -11.95
C MET A 429 3.97 -2.88 -12.25
N ASP A 430 3.36 -3.49 -11.25
CA ASP A 430 2.19 -4.35 -11.43
C ASP A 430 0.99 -3.55 -11.97
N ASN A 431 0.69 -2.38 -11.39
CA ASN A 431 -0.36 -1.50 -11.90
C ASN A 431 0.00 -0.86 -13.26
N PHE A 432 1.27 -0.59 -13.55
CA PHE A 432 1.74 -0.04 -14.83
C PHE A 432 1.59 -1.05 -15.97
N SER A 433 1.75 -2.36 -15.71
CA SER A 433 1.41 -3.39 -16.69
C SER A 433 -0.07 -3.31 -17.08
N TYR A 434 -0.97 -3.22 -16.10
CA TYR A 434 -2.41 -3.04 -16.31
C TYR A 434 -2.74 -1.71 -17.02
N LEU A 435 -2.05 -0.62 -16.69
CA LEU A 435 -2.25 0.71 -17.28
C LEU A 435 -1.58 0.92 -18.65
N THR A 436 -0.79 -0.06 -19.15
CA THR A 436 -0.15 0.02 -20.49
C THR A 436 -0.69 -0.98 -21.51
N ASP A 437 -1.52 -1.95 -21.09
CA ASP A 437 -2.29 -2.84 -21.99
C ASP A 437 -3.39 -2.13 -22.81
N ASP A 438 -3.59 -0.82 -22.58
CA ASP A 438 -4.41 0.14 -23.33
C ASP A 438 -4.07 0.28 -24.85
N SER A 439 -3.13 -0.53 -25.35
CA SER A 439 -2.84 -0.67 -26.79
C SER A 439 -3.54 -1.87 -27.44
N SER A 440 -4.16 -2.74 -26.65
CA SER A 440 -5.03 -3.80 -27.16
C SER A 440 -6.38 -3.21 -27.62
N LYS A 441 -6.88 -3.62 -28.80
CA LYS A 441 -8.18 -3.18 -29.32
C LYS A 441 -9.40 -3.71 -28.55
N LEU A 442 -9.18 -4.37 -27.42
CA LEU A 442 -10.16 -5.21 -26.74
C LEU A 442 -9.82 -5.39 -25.24
N GLY A 443 -10.00 -4.34 -24.46
CA GLY A 443 -9.82 -4.40 -22.99
C GLY A 443 -10.90 -5.26 -22.30
N PRO A 444 -10.67 -5.73 -21.05
CA PRO A 444 -11.51 -6.71 -20.37
C PRO A 444 -12.99 -6.32 -20.21
N HIS A 445 -13.30 -5.03 -20.06
CA HIS A 445 -14.67 -4.52 -19.90
C HIS A 445 -15.57 -4.86 -21.09
N HIS A 446 -15.03 -4.94 -22.31
CA HIS A 446 -15.78 -5.39 -23.48
C HIS A 446 -16.10 -6.90 -23.43
N LEU A 447 -15.31 -7.70 -22.72
CA LEU A 447 -15.55 -9.13 -22.54
C LEU A 447 -16.63 -9.35 -21.47
N ASP A 448 -16.63 -8.54 -20.41
CA ASP A 448 -17.71 -8.50 -19.43
C ASP A 448 -19.05 -8.08 -20.09
N GLU A 449 -19.03 -7.12 -21.02
CA GLU A 449 -20.20 -6.76 -21.84
C GLU A 449 -20.76 -7.96 -22.61
N VAL A 450 -19.91 -8.77 -23.25
CA VAL A 450 -20.34 -9.99 -23.97
C VAL A 450 -21.00 -10.99 -23.04
N VAL A 451 -20.45 -11.17 -21.82
CA VAL A 451 -21.02 -12.10 -20.82
C VAL A 451 -22.37 -11.59 -20.31
N MET A 452 -22.50 -10.28 -20.05
CA MET A 452 -23.78 -9.68 -19.63
C MET A 452 -24.84 -9.85 -20.72
N VAL A 453 -24.58 -9.39 -21.95
CA VAL A 453 -25.56 -9.45 -23.04
C VAL A 453 -25.91 -10.91 -23.40
N TRP A 454 -24.97 -11.87 -23.30
CA TRP A 454 -25.32 -13.29 -23.45
C TRP A 454 -26.31 -13.78 -22.37
N SER A 455 -26.17 -13.30 -21.12
CA SER A 455 -27.02 -13.76 -20.02
C SER A 455 -28.50 -13.34 -20.15
N ASP A 456 -28.78 -12.28 -20.89
CA ASP A 456 -30.16 -11.84 -21.20
C ASP A 456 -30.85 -12.78 -22.21
N PHE A 457 -30.09 -13.42 -23.11
CA PHE A 457 -30.60 -14.38 -24.10
C PHE A 457 -30.55 -15.84 -23.63
N ASP A 458 -29.70 -16.18 -22.64
CA ASP A 458 -29.65 -17.49 -21.98
C ASP A 458 -29.86 -17.39 -20.44
N PRO A 459 -31.05 -16.95 -19.95
CA PRO A 459 -31.31 -16.82 -18.50
C PRO A 459 -31.28 -18.12 -17.71
N ARG A 460 -31.17 -19.27 -18.40
CA ARG A 460 -31.07 -20.61 -17.80
C ARG A 460 -29.63 -21.14 -17.75
N ALA A 461 -28.65 -20.36 -18.24
CA ALA A 461 -27.24 -20.75 -18.32
C ALA A 461 -27.01 -22.13 -18.99
N THR A 462 -27.75 -22.39 -20.08
CA THR A 462 -27.61 -23.61 -20.89
C THR A 462 -26.31 -23.63 -21.69
N GLY A 463 -25.67 -22.47 -21.85
CA GLY A 463 -24.48 -22.25 -22.68
C GLY A 463 -24.78 -22.22 -24.18
N ARG A 464 -26.05 -22.11 -24.59
CA ARG A 464 -26.50 -22.17 -25.99
C ARG A 464 -27.58 -21.15 -26.33
N ILE A 465 -27.51 -20.58 -27.53
CA ILE A 465 -28.48 -19.65 -28.12
C ILE A 465 -28.83 -20.10 -29.55
N LYS A 466 -30.03 -19.81 -30.07
CA LYS A 466 -30.36 -20.19 -31.47
C LYS A 466 -29.70 -19.23 -32.45
N HIS A 467 -29.26 -19.74 -33.60
CA HIS A 467 -28.59 -18.92 -34.62
C HIS A 467 -29.40 -17.73 -35.15
N THR A 468 -30.73 -17.74 -34.95
CA THR A 468 -31.66 -16.64 -35.25
C THR A 468 -31.45 -15.42 -34.35
N GLU A 469 -31.19 -15.63 -33.06
CA GLU A 469 -31.02 -14.57 -32.05
C GLU A 469 -29.64 -13.89 -32.14
N VAL A 470 -28.63 -14.56 -32.70
CA VAL A 470 -27.23 -14.09 -32.73
C VAL A 470 -27.04 -12.73 -33.44
N ILE A 471 -27.93 -12.34 -34.37
CA ILE A 471 -27.90 -10.98 -34.96
C ILE A 471 -28.33 -9.92 -33.96
N GLN A 472 -29.33 -10.21 -33.13
CA GLN A 472 -29.86 -9.27 -32.15
C GLN A 472 -28.85 -9.11 -30.99
N LEU A 473 -28.33 -10.25 -30.50
CA LEU A 473 -27.19 -10.33 -29.58
C LEU A 473 -26.00 -9.44 -30.03
N LEU A 474 -25.60 -9.52 -31.30
CA LEU A 474 -24.50 -8.69 -31.85
C LEU A 474 -24.85 -7.20 -32.02
N LYS A 475 -26.14 -6.84 -32.09
CA LYS A 475 -26.60 -5.44 -32.19
C LYS A 475 -26.69 -4.75 -30.82
N GLU A 476 -26.94 -5.51 -29.77
CA GLU A 476 -27.03 -4.99 -28.40
C GLU A 476 -25.63 -4.79 -27.79
N MET A 477 -24.63 -5.53 -28.26
CA MET A 477 -23.21 -5.26 -28.00
C MET A 477 -22.69 -4.07 -28.81
N MET A 478 -21.93 -3.19 -28.17
CA MET A 478 -21.32 -2.01 -28.80
C MET A 478 -20.00 -2.34 -29.56
N PRO A 479 -19.62 -1.55 -30.57
CA PRO A 479 -18.27 -1.59 -31.14
C PRO A 479 -17.23 -1.25 -30.05
N PRO A 480 -16.02 -1.86 -30.04
CA PRO A 480 -15.37 -2.61 -31.14
C PRO A 480 -15.74 -4.10 -31.25
N VAL A 481 -16.50 -4.64 -30.29
CA VAL A 481 -16.85 -6.07 -30.27
C VAL A 481 -18.04 -6.37 -31.17
N GLY A 482 -19.17 -5.75 -30.83
CA GLY A 482 -20.45 -5.92 -31.48
C GLY A 482 -20.59 -5.01 -32.70
N LEU A 483 -21.84 -4.71 -33.01
CA LEU A 483 -22.25 -3.98 -34.20
C LEU A 483 -23.03 -2.70 -33.87
N GLY A 484 -23.54 -2.57 -32.63
CA GLY A 484 -24.44 -1.50 -32.22
C GLY A 484 -25.84 -1.56 -32.85
N PRO A 485 -26.82 -0.84 -32.27
CA PRO A 485 -28.22 -0.96 -32.64
C PRO A 485 -28.47 -0.56 -34.10
N TYR A 486 -27.82 0.51 -34.56
CA TYR A 486 -27.96 1.09 -35.90
C TYR A 486 -27.29 0.27 -37.03
N CYS A 487 -26.76 -0.92 -36.77
CA CYS A 487 -26.06 -1.71 -37.79
C CYS A 487 -26.96 -2.12 -38.97
N ILE A 488 -26.47 -1.87 -40.19
CA ILE A 488 -27.08 -2.27 -41.47
C ILE A 488 -27.01 -3.80 -41.63
N LYS A 489 -28.12 -4.43 -42.07
CA LYS A 489 -28.27 -5.90 -42.22
C LYS A 489 -27.14 -6.55 -43.04
N VAL A 490 -26.68 -5.89 -44.11
CA VAL A 490 -25.54 -6.34 -44.95
C VAL A 490 -24.25 -6.50 -44.15
N LEU A 491 -23.94 -5.53 -43.29
CA LEU A 491 -22.72 -5.54 -42.47
C LEU A 491 -22.80 -6.64 -41.38
N ALA A 492 -23.97 -6.80 -40.75
CA ALA A 492 -24.22 -7.89 -39.80
C ALA A 492 -24.08 -9.28 -40.44
N TYR A 493 -24.66 -9.49 -41.63
CA TYR A 493 -24.48 -10.75 -42.37
C TYR A 493 -23.01 -10.98 -42.74
N LYS A 494 -22.29 -9.96 -43.24
CA LYS A 494 -20.86 -10.05 -43.57
C LYS A 494 -20.00 -10.40 -42.35
N ARG A 495 -20.31 -9.85 -41.16
CA ARG A 495 -19.64 -10.18 -39.89
C ARG A 495 -19.88 -11.65 -39.51
N LEU A 496 -21.12 -12.14 -39.60
CA LEU A 496 -21.44 -13.55 -39.30
C LEU A 496 -20.81 -14.54 -40.29
N VAL A 497 -20.67 -14.17 -41.56
CA VAL A 497 -19.90 -14.94 -42.55
C VAL A 497 -18.44 -15.05 -42.15
N GLN A 498 -17.82 -13.98 -41.66
CA GLN A 498 -16.43 -13.99 -41.14
C GLN A 498 -16.27 -14.77 -39.82
N MET A 499 -17.29 -14.77 -38.95
CA MET A 499 -17.28 -15.54 -37.70
C MET A 499 -17.40 -17.06 -37.93
N ASN A 500 -18.12 -17.47 -38.99
CA ASN A 500 -18.24 -18.86 -39.47
C ASN A 500 -18.45 -19.94 -38.39
N MET A 501 -19.26 -19.63 -37.38
CA MET A 501 -19.49 -20.50 -36.22
C MET A 501 -20.15 -21.83 -36.61
N ILE A 502 -19.80 -22.88 -35.86
CA ILE A 502 -20.39 -24.22 -35.95
C ILE A 502 -21.85 -24.19 -35.47
N LEU A 503 -22.71 -24.95 -36.15
CA LEU A 503 -24.10 -25.22 -35.73
C LEU A 503 -24.23 -26.64 -35.18
N TYR A 504 -24.97 -26.78 -34.07
CA TYR A 504 -25.47 -28.07 -33.61
C TYR A 504 -26.76 -28.44 -34.36
N ASP A 505 -27.15 -29.72 -34.31
CA ASP A 505 -28.29 -30.26 -35.07
C ASP A 505 -29.65 -29.69 -34.64
N ASP A 506 -29.72 -29.10 -33.43
CA ASP A 506 -30.85 -28.35 -32.87
C ASP A 506 -30.94 -26.89 -33.39
N GLY A 507 -30.03 -26.45 -34.26
CA GLY A 507 -29.96 -25.09 -34.78
C GLY A 507 -29.33 -24.06 -33.83
N SER A 508 -28.70 -24.51 -32.74
CA SER A 508 -28.04 -23.67 -31.74
C SER A 508 -26.54 -23.47 -31.95
N VAL A 509 -25.99 -22.52 -31.20
CA VAL A 509 -24.57 -22.14 -31.11
C VAL A 509 -24.16 -22.15 -29.64
N ASP A 510 -22.98 -22.65 -29.31
CA ASP A 510 -22.46 -22.58 -27.94
C ASP A 510 -21.71 -21.27 -27.64
N PHE A 511 -21.74 -20.86 -26.37
CA PHE A 511 -21.08 -19.64 -25.89
C PHE A 511 -19.58 -19.58 -26.24
N ASN A 512 -18.85 -20.70 -26.10
CA ASN A 512 -17.40 -20.70 -26.28
C ASN A 512 -17.03 -20.54 -27.77
N GLY A 513 -17.74 -21.25 -28.65
CA GLY A 513 -17.62 -21.10 -30.10
C GLY A 513 -17.99 -19.68 -30.57
N PHE A 514 -19.05 -19.07 -30.01
CA PHE A 514 -19.41 -17.69 -30.27
C PHE A 514 -18.33 -16.70 -29.79
N PHE A 515 -17.92 -16.79 -28.53
CA PHE A 515 -16.93 -15.91 -27.91
C PHE A 515 -15.57 -15.97 -28.63
N PHE A 516 -15.10 -17.19 -28.98
CA PHE A 516 -13.88 -17.35 -29.76
C PHE A 516 -13.99 -16.73 -31.16
N ALA A 517 -15.08 -16.97 -31.89
CA ALA A 517 -15.29 -16.38 -33.22
C ALA A 517 -15.40 -14.85 -33.17
N LEU A 518 -15.99 -14.31 -32.11
CA LEU A 518 -16.15 -12.88 -31.86
C LEU A 518 -14.79 -12.21 -31.60
N VAL A 519 -14.00 -12.73 -30.65
CA VAL A 519 -12.65 -12.24 -30.36
C VAL A 519 -11.74 -12.38 -31.61
N ARG A 520 -11.82 -13.52 -32.32
CA ARG A 520 -11.08 -13.76 -33.56
C ARG A 520 -11.38 -12.73 -34.64
N THR A 521 -12.64 -12.35 -34.82
CA THR A 521 -13.03 -11.36 -35.85
C THR A 521 -12.87 -9.91 -35.40
N ALA A 522 -12.89 -9.61 -34.10
CA ALA A 522 -12.51 -8.30 -33.56
C ALA A 522 -11.00 -8.03 -33.70
N LEU A 523 -10.17 -9.02 -33.38
CA LEU A 523 -8.70 -8.95 -33.48
C LEU A 523 -8.14 -9.34 -34.87
N ASN A 524 -9.02 -9.77 -35.79
CA ASN A 524 -8.69 -10.17 -37.17
C ASN A 524 -7.67 -11.34 -37.28
N ILE A 525 -7.77 -12.31 -36.36
CA ILE A 525 -6.83 -13.42 -36.18
C ILE A 525 -7.08 -14.54 -37.21
N TYR A 526 -6.09 -14.79 -38.08
CA TYR A 526 -6.10 -15.82 -39.13
C TYR A 526 -7.43 -15.88 -39.91
N THR A 527 -7.84 -14.74 -40.47
CA THR A 527 -9.09 -14.52 -41.23
C THR A 527 -8.89 -14.43 -42.74
N LYS A 528 -7.64 -14.23 -43.21
CA LYS A 528 -7.33 -13.93 -44.63
C LYS A 528 -7.06 -15.14 -45.53
N ASN A 529 -6.82 -16.33 -44.96
CA ASN A 529 -6.47 -17.54 -45.72
C ASN A 529 -7.57 -18.60 -45.49
N ASP A 530 -8.17 -19.11 -46.58
CA ASP A 530 -9.46 -19.82 -46.56
C ASP A 530 -9.50 -21.13 -45.76
N ASN A 531 -8.34 -21.76 -45.50
CA ASN A 531 -8.25 -23.00 -44.74
C ASN A 531 -8.36 -22.78 -43.23
N LEU A 532 -9.56 -22.41 -42.76
CA LEU A 532 -9.89 -22.22 -41.33
C LEU A 532 -9.33 -23.35 -40.44
N LYS A 533 -9.46 -24.61 -40.85
CA LYS A 533 -8.97 -25.78 -40.09
C LYS A 533 -7.46 -25.73 -39.81
N SER A 534 -6.67 -25.33 -40.82
CA SER A 534 -5.21 -25.20 -40.68
C SER A 534 -4.86 -24.05 -39.72
N ASN A 535 -5.60 -22.95 -39.81
CA ASN A 535 -5.48 -21.82 -38.91
C ASN A 535 -5.82 -22.22 -37.46
N ASP A 536 -6.87 -23.01 -37.24
CA ASP A 536 -7.29 -23.47 -35.92
C ASP A 536 -6.23 -24.42 -35.30
N ASP A 537 -5.65 -25.33 -36.09
CA ASP A 537 -4.54 -26.19 -35.65
C ASP A 537 -3.24 -25.41 -35.39
N ALA A 538 -2.99 -24.31 -36.12
CA ALA A 538 -1.88 -23.41 -35.84
C ALA A 538 -2.08 -22.66 -34.51
N ILE A 539 -3.27 -22.11 -34.26
CA ILE A 539 -3.60 -21.46 -32.98
C ILE A 539 -3.51 -22.47 -31.83
N ARG A 540 -3.97 -23.72 -32.00
CA ARG A 540 -3.81 -24.79 -30.99
C ARG A 540 -2.34 -25.06 -30.65
N LYS A 541 -1.46 -25.14 -31.65
CA LYS A 541 -0.01 -25.32 -31.43
C LYS A 541 0.57 -24.13 -30.65
N MET A 542 0.19 -22.91 -31.00
CA MET A 542 0.60 -21.69 -30.29
C MET A 542 0.12 -21.67 -28.83
N LEU A 543 -1.16 -22.01 -28.58
CA LEU A 543 -1.72 -22.08 -27.22
C LEU A 543 -1.03 -23.15 -26.35
N VAL A 544 -0.67 -24.30 -26.92
CA VAL A 544 0.07 -25.35 -26.20
C VAL A 544 1.53 -24.94 -25.94
N ALA A 545 2.15 -24.16 -26.81
CA ALA A 545 3.48 -23.61 -26.58
C ALA A 545 3.50 -22.55 -25.45
N ILE A 546 2.50 -21.67 -25.40
CA ILE A 546 2.37 -20.63 -24.35
C ILE A 546 1.92 -21.25 -23.01
N TRP A 547 0.96 -22.19 -23.04
CA TRP A 547 0.43 -22.88 -21.86
C TRP A 547 0.66 -24.40 -21.92
N PRO A 548 1.89 -24.90 -21.70
CA PRO A 548 2.21 -26.33 -21.80
C PRO A 548 1.49 -27.23 -20.76
N LYS A 549 0.78 -26.64 -19.79
CA LYS A 549 -0.09 -27.35 -18.82
C LYS A 549 -1.59 -27.27 -19.14
N ILE A 550 -1.99 -26.76 -20.31
CA ILE A 550 -3.39 -26.65 -20.69
C ILE A 550 -4.05 -28.03 -20.82
N ARG A 551 -5.19 -28.23 -20.16
CA ARG A 551 -5.96 -29.48 -20.27
C ARG A 551 -6.54 -29.60 -21.68
N LYS A 552 -6.43 -30.78 -22.32
CA LYS A 552 -7.00 -31.04 -23.65
C LYS A 552 -8.48 -30.63 -23.74
N ARG A 553 -9.30 -31.01 -22.74
CA ARG A 553 -10.72 -30.60 -22.63
C ARG A 553 -10.95 -29.08 -22.61
N THR A 554 -9.99 -28.28 -22.12
CA THR A 554 -10.07 -26.81 -22.13
C THR A 554 -9.67 -26.26 -23.50
N LEU A 555 -8.61 -26.80 -24.11
CA LEU A 555 -8.19 -26.44 -25.47
C LEU A 555 -9.26 -26.77 -26.52
N ASP A 556 -9.92 -27.93 -26.37
CA ASP A 556 -11.02 -28.39 -27.22
C ASP A 556 -12.38 -27.71 -26.90
N LEU A 557 -12.45 -26.86 -25.87
CA LEU A 557 -13.60 -26.00 -25.54
C LEU A 557 -13.42 -24.59 -26.11
N PHE A 558 -12.25 -23.97 -25.91
CA PHE A 558 -11.93 -22.64 -26.47
C PHE A 558 -11.83 -22.65 -27.99
N ILE A 559 -11.30 -23.73 -28.55
CA ILE A 559 -11.33 -23.99 -29.99
C ILE A 559 -12.09 -25.31 -30.12
N PRO A 560 -13.34 -25.32 -30.59
CA PRO A 560 -14.04 -26.55 -30.91
C PRO A 560 -13.25 -27.36 -31.97
N ARG A 561 -13.33 -28.69 -31.90
CA ARG A 561 -12.99 -29.52 -33.08
C ARG A 561 -14.25 -29.68 -33.92
N PRO A 562 -14.18 -29.63 -35.25
CA PRO A 562 -15.30 -30.08 -36.06
C PRO A 562 -15.57 -31.56 -35.74
N PRO A 563 -16.82 -31.96 -35.43
CA PRO A 563 -17.18 -33.37 -35.29
C PRO A 563 -16.88 -34.14 -36.58
N LYS A 564 -16.69 -35.46 -36.45
CA LYS A 564 -16.21 -36.32 -37.55
C LYS A 564 -17.17 -36.40 -38.77
N ASN A 565 -18.41 -35.95 -38.64
CA ASN A 565 -19.42 -36.02 -39.70
C ASN A 565 -19.29 -34.84 -40.67
N ALA A 566 -18.81 -35.11 -41.89
CA ALA A 566 -18.42 -34.10 -42.88
C ALA A 566 -19.54 -33.18 -43.43
N LYS A 567 -20.81 -33.41 -43.08
CA LYS A 567 -21.97 -32.64 -43.56
C LYS A 567 -22.36 -31.42 -42.71
N GLN A 568 -21.59 -31.07 -41.67
CA GLN A 568 -22.02 -30.03 -40.73
C GLN A 568 -22.20 -28.64 -41.38
N MET A 569 -23.31 -28.00 -41.01
CA MET A 569 -23.66 -26.64 -41.40
C MET A 569 -22.93 -25.62 -40.50
N THR A 570 -22.69 -24.42 -41.02
CA THR A 570 -22.13 -23.30 -40.24
C THR A 570 -22.99 -22.06 -40.44
N ILE A 571 -22.97 -21.17 -39.46
CA ILE A 571 -23.64 -19.86 -39.54
C ILE A 571 -23.18 -19.10 -40.78
N GLY A 572 -21.89 -19.18 -41.13
CA GLY A 572 -21.36 -18.52 -42.32
C GLY A 572 -22.04 -18.97 -43.62
N LYS A 573 -22.34 -20.27 -43.78
CA LYS A 573 -23.07 -20.78 -44.95
C LYS A 573 -24.51 -20.25 -45.00
N ILE A 574 -25.23 -20.25 -43.87
CA ILE A 574 -26.62 -19.77 -43.81
C ILE A 574 -26.71 -18.27 -44.11
N TYR A 575 -25.84 -17.46 -43.52
CA TYR A 575 -25.87 -16.01 -43.72
C TYR A 575 -25.23 -15.57 -45.04
N ALA A 576 -24.33 -16.35 -45.64
CA ALA A 576 -23.92 -16.16 -47.03
C ALA A 576 -25.10 -16.38 -48.00
N ALA A 577 -25.90 -17.46 -47.82
CA ALA A 577 -27.09 -17.68 -48.63
C ALA A 577 -28.12 -16.55 -48.47
N LYS A 578 -28.38 -16.09 -47.22
CA LYS A 578 -29.24 -14.92 -46.96
C LYS A 578 -28.69 -13.63 -47.59
N LEU A 579 -27.37 -13.43 -47.60
CA LEU A 579 -26.73 -12.26 -48.22
C LEU A 579 -26.83 -12.28 -49.76
N ILE A 580 -26.66 -13.44 -50.40
CA ILE A 580 -26.85 -13.61 -51.84
C ILE A 580 -28.31 -13.30 -52.23
N ILE A 581 -29.28 -13.87 -51.52
CA ILE A 581 -30.72 -13.62 -51.75
C ILE A 581 -31.07 -12.13 -51.52
N TYR A 582 -30.49 -11.50 -50.50
CA TYR A 582 -30.70 -10.08 -50.21
C TYR A 582 -30.14 -9.18 -51.32
N ASN A 583 -28.89 -9.41 -51.74
CA ASN A 583 -28.29 -8.65 -52.82
C ASN A 583 -29.03 -8.85 -54.15
N TYR A 584 -29.43 -10.08 -54.49
CA TYR A 584 -30.22 -10.37 -55.69
C TYR A 584 -31.55 -9.61 -55.70
N ARG A 585 -32.29 -9.60 -54.58
CA ARG A 585 -33.55 -8.84 -54.46
C ARG A 585 -33.31 -7.34 -54.64
N ASN A 586 -32.29 -6.77 -54.01
CA ASN A 586 -31.96 -5.36 -54.15
C ASN A 586 -31.59 -4.98 -55.60
N ILE A 587 -30.86 -5.85 -56.33
CA ILE A 587 -30.51 -5.62 -57.75
C ILE A 587 -31.76 -5.70 -58.66
N VAL A 588 -32.67 -6.64 -58.39
CA VAL A 588 -33.96 -6.70 -59.11
C VAL A 588 -34.82 -5.46 -58.82
N GLN A 589 -34.76 -4.92 -57.59
CA GLN A 589 -35.46 -3.70 -57.19
C GLN A 589 -34.75 -2.38 -57.57
N SER A 590 -33.54 -2.42 -58.12
CA SER A 590 -32.86 -1.24 -58.68
C SER A 590 -32.94 -1.15 -60.20
N ASN A 591 -33.43 -2.22 -60.85
CA ASN A 591 -33.50 -2.38 -62.30
C ASN A 591 -34.96 -2.41 -62.81
N ALA A 592 -35.91 -1.99 -61.96
CA ALA A 592 -37.35 -1.91 -62.19
C ALA A 592 -37.89 -0.64 -61.53
#